data_AF-J7J4T8-F1
#
_entry.id   AF-J7J4T8-F1
#
_cell.length_a   1.000
_cell.length_b   1.000
_cell.length_c   1.000
_cell.angle_alpha   90.00
_cell.angle_beta   90.00
_cell.angle_gamma   90.00
#
_symmetry.space_group_name_H-M   'P 1'
#
loop_
_entity.id
_entity.type
_entity.pdbx_description
1 polymer ?
#
loop_
_entity_poly.entity_id
_entity_poly.type
_entity_poly.pdbx_seq_one_letter_code
_entity_poly.pdbx_strand_id
1 'polypeptide(L)'
;MGKKWPRLFYISMAIGLAWVLGLSVEIFFPATLTPTQPIKVLNIQVLTVPAYNSSDMSNDSTFNLSGAPDTTQVTGFSITVDKSCDLKLNMIDKTIPLSGGQATLINLDDLIPGTQGGDGISLRSFRTFYSKSVKIQGKFEKNGSVLGNLSMTIKL
;
A
#
# COMPACT_ATOMS: atom_id res chain seq x y z
N MET A 1 -12.68 49.24 38.35
CA MET A 1 -13.37 49.26 37.03
C MET A 1 -12.38 49.73 35.97
N GLY A 2 -11.71 48.80 35.27
CA GLY A 2 -10.73 49.13 34.23
C GLY A 2 -11.33 48.95 32.83
N LYS A 3 -11.47 50.05 32.08
CA LYS A 3 -12.00 50.06 30.71
C LYS A 3 -10.97 49.46 29.73
N LYS A 4 -11.22 48.25 29.22
CA LYS A 4 -10.53 47.70 28.04
C LYS A 4 -11.09 48.37 26.78
N TRP A 5 -10.24 49.07 26.03
CA TRP A 5 -10.54 49.55 24.67
C TRP A 5 -9.83 48.67 23.61
N PRO A 6 -10.38 48.56 22.40
CA PRO A 6 -10.28 47.36 21.58
C PRO A 6 -9.05 47.35 20.66
N ARG A 7 -8.38 46.20 20.60
CA ARG A 7 -7.24 45.85 19.72
C ARG A 7 -7.55 45.87 18.21
N LEU A 8 -8.75 46.30 17.81
CA LEU A 8 -9.22 46.25 16.42
C LEU A 8 -8.73 47.42 15.56
N PHE A 9 -8.37 48.56 16.16
CA PHE A 9 -7.89 49.71 15.38
C PHE A 9 -6.47 49.55 14.83
N TYR A 10 -5.63 48.73 15.45
CA TYR A 10 -4.23 48.57 15.03
C TYR A 10 -4.06 47.69 13.78
N ILE A 11 -4.98 46.77 13.52
CA ILE A 11 -4.89 45.86 12.37
C ILE A 11 -5.23 46.60 11.07
N SER A 12 -6.16 47.56 11.12
CA SER A 12 -6.59 48.30 9.92
C SER A 12 -5.54 49.29 9.42
N MET A 13 -4.73 49.87 10.31
CA MET A 13 -3.68 50.83 9.93
C MET A 13 -2.45 50.15 9.29
N ALA A 14 -2.16 48.90 9.66
CA ALA A 14 -1.03 48.15 9.09
C ALA A 14 -1.29 47.68 7.65
N ILE A 15 -2.55 47.34 7.31
CA ILE A 15 -2.94 46.91 5.96
C ILE A 15 -2.88 48.09 4.97
N GLY A 16 -3.26 49.30 5.40
CA GLY A 16 -3.19 50.50 4.56
C GLY A 16 -1.76 50.94 4.19
N LEU A 17 -0.78 50.67 5.06
CA LEU A 17 0.63 51.03 4.84
C LEU A 17 1.38 50.07 3.92
N ALA A 18 0.95 48.80 3.84
CA ALA A 18 1.55 47.81 2.95
C ALA A 18 1.23 48.08 1.45
N TRP A 19 0.05 48.63 1.16
CA TRP A 19 -0.35 48.99 -0.20
C TRP A 19 0.46 50.14 -0.80
N VAL A 20 0.99 51.06 0.02
CA VAL A 20 1.78 52.21 -0.44
C VAL A 20 3.25 51.82 -0.73
N LEU A 21 3.72 50.69 -0.20
CA LEU A 21 5.14 50.31 -0.25
C LEU A 21 5.47 49.15 -1.20
N GLY A 22 4.51 48.62 -1.97
CA GLY A 22 4.77 47.60 -3.00
C GLY A 22 5.35 46.28 -2.44
N LEU A 23 5.22 46.03 -1.14
CA LEU A 23 5.66 44.80 -0.51
C LEU A 23 4.61 43.72 -0.78
N SER A 24 4.95 42.79 -1.69
CA SER A 24 4.18 41.58 -1.90
C SER A 24 4.16 40.76 -0.61
N VAL A 25 3.03 40.80 0.10
CA VAL A 25 2.80 39.93 1.24
C VAL A 25 2.41 38.57 0.67
N GLU A 26 3.38 37.64 0.59
CA GLU A 26 3.08 36.23 0.35
C GLU A 26 2.25 35.71 1.53
N ILE A 27 0.95 35.57 1.30
CA ILE A 27 0.05 34.92 2.25
C ILE A 27 0.32 33.42 2.12
N PHE A 28 1.20 32.90 2.99
CA PHE A 28 1.34 31.47 3.21
C PHE A 28 0.03 30.96 3.79
N PHE A 29 -0.84 30.40 2.95
CA PHE A 29 -1.97 29.63 3.44
C PHE A 29 -1.42 28.37 4.11
N PRO A 30 -1.74 28.10 5.40
CA PRO A 30 -1.38 26.83 6.00
C PRO A 30 -2.12 25.73 5.24
N ALA A 31 -1.37 24.92 4.49
CA ALA A 31 -1.90 23.72 3.86
C ALA A 31 -2.58 22.90 4.96
N THR A 32 -3.90 22.76 4.87
CA THR A 32 -4.66 21.96 5.82
C THR A 32 -4.24 20.51 5.58
N LEU A 33 -3.32 20.00 6.41
CA LEU A 33 -2.91 18.60 6.40
C LEU A 33 -4.12 17.77 6.78
N THR A 34 -4.90 17.35 5.78
CA THR A 34 -5.93 16.34 5.98
C THR A 34 -5.20 15.07 6.41
N PRO A 35 -5.56 14.47 7.57
CA PRO A 35 -4.89 13.28 8.04
C PRO A 35 -5.04 12.18 6.98
N THR A 36 -3.92 11.73 6.41
CA THR A 36 -3.94 10.70 5.39
C THR A 36 -4.44 9.41 6.03
N GLN A 37 -5.62 8.97 5.62
CA GLN A 37 -6.22 7.75 6.13
C GLN A 37 -5.38 6.53 5.71
N PRO A 38 -5.25 5.51 6.56
CA PRO A 38 -4.53 4.29 6.21
C PRO A 38 -5.20 3.55 5.06
N ILE A 39 -4.41 2.78 4.30
CA ILE A 39 -4.92 1.89 3.26
C ILE A 39 -5.56 0.67 3.90
N LYS A 40 -6.78 0.35 3.50
CA LYS A 40 -7.49 -0.84 3.92
C LYS A 40 -7.38 -1.89 2.82
N VAL A 41 -6.79 -3.04 3.15
CA VAL A 41 -6.86 -4.23 2.29
C VAL A 41 -8.26 -4.80 2.39
N LEU A 42 -8.95 -4.88 1.26
CA LEU A 42 -10.32 -5.40 1.17
C LEU A 42 -10.31 -6.91 0.94
N ASN A 43 -9.41 -7.39 0.09
CA ASN A 43 -9.32 -8.80 -0.25
C ASN A 43 -7.90 -9.16 -0.75
N ILE A 44 -7.45 -10.37 -0.41
CA ILE A 44 -6.26 -11.02 -0.97
C ILE A 44 -6.66 -12.43 -1.41
N GLN A 45 -6.31 -12.82 -2.63
CA GLN A 45 -6.54 -14.18 -3.12
C GLN A 45 -5.25 -14.76 -3.68
N VAL A 46 -4.85 -15.96 -3.23
CA VAL A 46 -3.72 -16.68 -3.83
C VAL A 46 -4.22 -17.48 -5.03
N LEU A 47 -3.50 -17.37 -6.14
CA LEU A 47 -3.87 -17.99 -7.40
C LEU A 47 -3.01 -19.23 -7.65
N THR A 48 -3.69 -20.34 -7.95
CA THR A 48 -3.07 -21.64 -8.17
C THR A 48 -3.68 -22.36 -9.37
N VAL A 49 -2.88 -23.25 -9.99
CA VAL A 49 -3.30 -24.10 -11.11
C VAL A 49 -2.91 -25.56 -10.82
N PRO A 50 -3.87 -26.50 -10.77
CA PRO A 50 -5.31 -26.27 -10.72
C PRO A 50 -5.70 -25.47 -9.46
N ALA A 51 -6.86 -24.81 -9.50
CA ALA A 51 -7.34 -23.99 -8.40
C ALA A 51 -7.44 -24.81 -7.11
N TYR A 52 -6.71 -24.38 -6.08
CA TYR A 52 -6.68 -24.99 -4.77
C TYR A 52 -7.09 -23.96 -3.73
N ASN A 53 -8.17 -24.25 -2.99
CA ASN A 53 -8.63 -23.49 -1.84
C ASN A 53 -8.76 -21.96 -2.10
N SER A 54 -9.60 -21.55 -3.06
CA SER A 54 -9.73 -20.17 -3.54
C SER A 54 -10.49 -19.23 -2.58
N SER A 55 -10.15 -19.25 -1.29
CA SER A 55 -10.81 -18.40 -0.30
C SER A 55 -10.15 -17.04 -0.22
N ASP A 56 -10.98 -16.00 -0.23
CA ASP A 56 -10.59 -14.63 0.07
C ASP A 56 -9.95 -14.55 1.46
N MET A 57 -8.86 -13.79 1.56
CA MET A 57 -8.09 -13.63 2.77
C MET A 57 -8.01 -12.16 3.20
N SER A 58 -7.89 -11.95 4.50
CA SER A 58 -7.52 -10.65 5.05
C SER A 58 -6.01 -10.47 5.04
N ASN A 59 -5.56 -9.22 5.20
CA ASN A 59 -4.19 -8.96 5.61
C ASN A 59 -3.86 -9.73 6.91
N ASP A 60 -2.60 -10.12 7.06
CA ASP A 60 -2.03 -10.96 8.12
C ASP A 60 -2.53 -12.42 8.15
N SER A 61 -3.28 -12.85 7.13
CA SER A 61 -3.75 -14.24 7.01
C SER A 61 -2.65 -15.20 6.55
N THR A 62 -2.91 -16.49 6.80
CA THR A 62 -2.10 -17.60 6.28
C THR A 62 -2.90 -18.39 5.24
N PHE A 63 -2.38 -18.48 4.02
CA PHE A 63 -2.86 -19.37 2.98
C PHE A 63 -2.21 -20.74 3.12
N ASN A 64 -2.98 -21.82 3.25
CA ASN A 64 -2.43 -23.15 3.49
C ASN A 64 -2.45 -24.04 2.24
N LEU A 65 -1.26 -24.31 1.70
CA LEU A 65 -0.98 -25.21 0.58
C LEU A 65 -0.34 -26.53 1.01
N SER A 66 -0.23 -26.83 2.31
CA SER A 66 0.44 -28.04 2.80
C SER A 66 -0.20 -29.35 2.35
N GLY A 67 -1.49 -29.33 2.00
CA GLY A 67 -2.21 -30.48 1.44
C GLY A 67 -2.25 -30.53 -0.09
N ALA A 68 -1.74 -29.50 -0.76
CA ALA A 68 -1.80 -29.42 -2.22
C ALA A 68 -0.73 -30.31 -2.87
N PRO A 69 -1.04 -30.95 -4.01
CA PRO A 69 -0.09 -31.74 -4.79
C PRO A 69 1.14 -30.92 -5.21
N ASP A 70 2.29 -31.58 -5.30
CA ASP A 70 3.54 -31.00 -5.82
C ASP A 70 3.41 -30.38 -7.21
N THR A 71 2.48 -30.89 -8.02
CA THR A 71 2.20 -30.44 -9.38
C THR A 71 1.36 -29.17 -9.43
N THR A 72 0.76 -28.74 -8.32
CA THR A 72 0.05 -27.46 -8.24
C THR A 72 1.04 -26.32 -8.45
N GLN A 73 0.72 -25.42 -9.36
CA GLN A 73 1.48 -24.21 -9.61
C GLN A 73 0.88 -23.06 -8.79
N VAL A 74 1.73 -22.23 -8.20
CA VAL A 74 1.35 -20.95 -7.58
C VAL A 74 1.75 -19.85 -8.55
N THR A 75 0.77 -19.22 -9.18
CA THR A 75 1.01 -18.21 -10.22
C THR A 75 1.21 -16.82 -9.63
N GLY A 76 0.59 -16.55 -8.49
CA GLY A 76 0.66 -15.25 -7.86
C GLY A 76 -0.39 -15.06 -6.79
N PHE A 77 -0.65 -13.80 -6.46
CA PHE A 77 -1.78 -13.41 -5.65
C PHE A 77 -2.42 -12.14 -6.22
N SER A 78 -3.73 -12.01 -6.06
CA SER A 78 -4.44 -10.76 -6.33
C SER A 78 -4.69 -10.01 -5.03
N ILE A 79 -4.62 -8.68 -5.10
CA ILE A 79 -4.92 -7.81 -3.97
C ILE A 79 -5.91 -6.72 -4.38
N THR A 80 -6.89 -6.47 -3.52
CA THR A 80 -7.85 -5.36 -3.66
C THR A 80 -7.73 -4.45 -2.44
N VAL A 81 -7.56 -3.15 -2.68
CA VAL A 81 -7.46 -2.11 -1.65
C VAL A 81 -8.61 -1.12 -1.77
N ASP A 82 -8.93 -0.39 -0.70
CA ASP A 82 -10.03 0.57 -0.68
C ASP A 82 -9.76 1.81 -1.56
N LYS A 83 -8.49 2.20 -1.72
CA LYS A 83 -8.06 3.42 -2.42
C LYS A 83 -6.78 3.17 -3.20
N SER A 84 -6.58 3.94 -4.27
CA SER A 84 -5.36 3.84 -5.06
C SER A 84 -4.13 4.26 -4.26
N CYS A 85 -3.09 3.44 -4.35
CA CYS A 85 -1.80 3.56 -3.68
C CYS A 85 -0.75 2.73 -4.44
N ASP A 86 0.49 2.85 -4.00
CA ASP A 86 1.60 2.04 -4.49
C ASP A 86 1.93 0.94 -3.48
N LEU A 87 2.08 -0.30 -3.93
CA LEU A 87 2.56 -1.40 -3.11
C LEU A 87 4.04 -1.64 -3.40
N LYS A 88 4.87 -1.53 -2.36
CA LYS A 88 6.27 -1.96 -2.39
C LYS A 88 6.45 -3.23 -1.60
N LEU A 89 6.75 -4.32 -2.27
CA LEU A 89 7.02 -5.61 -1.63
C LEU A 89 8.46 -5.68 -1.17
N ASN A 90 8.72 -6.25 0.00
CA ASN A 90 10.08 -6.34 0.55
C ASN A 90 10.99 -7.31 -0.23
N MET A 91 10.38 -8.23 -0.99
CA MET A 91 11.10 -9.27 -1.74
C MET A 91 11.54 -8.81 -3.13
N ILE A 92 10.98 -7.71 -3.64
CA ILE A 92 11.28 -7.20 -4.98
C ILE A 92 11.49 -5.69 -4.94
N ASP A 93 12.48 -5.21 -5.68
CA ASP A 93 12.70 -3.78 -5.86
C ASP A 93 11.80 -3.23 -6.98
N LYS A 94 10.48 -3.43 -6.81
CA LYS A 94 9.45 -3.00 -7.78
C LYS A 94 8.29 -2.38 -7.02
N THR A 95 7.83 -1.25 -7.54
CA THR A 95 6.63 -0.57 -7.08
C THR A 95 5.46 -1.00 -7.94
N ILE A 96 4.40 -1.51 -7.32
CA ILE A 96 3.21 -2.02 -7.99
C ILE A 96 2.06 -1.03 -7.77
N PRO A 97 1.60 -0.32 -8.81
CA PRO A 97 0.47 0.58 -8.65
C PRO A 97 -0.81 -0.21 -8.42
N LEU A 98 -1.55 0.14 -7.38
CA LEU A 98 -2.85 -0.44 -7.04
C LEU A 98 -3.96 0.58 -7.33
N SER A 99 -5.03 0.10 -7.98
CA SER A 99 -6.24 0.88 -8.18
C SER A 99 -7.28 0.54 -7.10
N GLY A 100 -7.81 1.56 -6.43
CA GLY A 100 -8.83 1.37 -5.40
C GLY A 100 -10.07 0.63 -5.93
N GLY A 101 -10.55 -0.36 -5.18
CA GLY A 101 -11.70 -1.19 -5.53
C GLY A 101 -11.45 -2.22 -6.64
N GLN A 102 -10.24 -2.30 -7.19
CA GLN A 102 -9.90 -3.24 -8.26
C GLN A 102 -8.86 -4.26 -7.81
N ALA A 103 -9.07 -5.52 -8.18
CA ALA A 103 -8.10 -6.58 -7.96
C ALA A 103 -6.90 -6.39 -8.88
N THR A 104 -5.71 -6.29 -8.29
CA THR A 104 -4.44 -6.21 -9.02
C THR A 104 -3.70 -7.53 -8.87
N LEU A 105 -3.34 -8.16 -9.99
CA LEU A 105 -2.56 -9.40 -10.01
C LEU A 105 -1.07 -9.12 -9.82
N ILE A 106 -0.47 -9.89 -8.91
CA ILE A 106 0.96 -9.86 -8.62
C ILE A 106 1.50 -11.26 -8.87
N ASN A 107 2.30 -11.41 -9.93
CA ASN A 107 2.89 -12.69 -10.29
C ASN A 107 3.98 -13.08 -9.30
N LEU A 108 3.97 -14.35 -8.90
CA LEU A 108 4.97 -14.88 -7.98
C LEU A 108 6.36 -15.01 -8.62
N ASP A 109 6.39 -15.18 -9.94
CA ASP A 109 7.62 -15.28 -10.72
C ASP A 109 8.43 -13.98 -10.69
N ASP A 110 7.78 -12.84 -10.47
CA ASP A 110 8.45 -11.57 -10.21
C ASP A 110 9.17 -11.58 -8.85
N LEU A 111 8.69 -12.40 -7.89
CA LEU A 111 9.13 -12.43 -6.49
C LEU A 111 10.34 -13.34 -6.23
N ILE A 112 10.66 -14.24 -7.16
CA ILE A 112 11.72 -15.24 -6.99
C ILE A 112 12.76 -15.09 -8.10
N PRO A 113 14.01 -14.74 -7.76
CA PRO A 113 15.10 -14.70 -8.73
C PRO A 113 15.29 -16.06 -9.39
N GLY A 114 15.23 -16.11 -10.72
CA GLY A 114 15.52 -17.32 -11.51
C GLY A 114 14.32 -18.18 -11.90
N THR A 115 13.09 -17.77 -11.58
CA THR A 115 11.85 -18.48 -11.97
C THR A 115 11.05 -17.74 -13.05
N GLN A 116 11.72 -16.90 -13.85
CA GLN A 116 11.06 -16.10 -14.90
C GLN A 116 10.45 -17.03 -15.96
N GLY A 117 9.13 -17.01 -16.09
CA GLY A 117 8.41 -17.89 -17.03
C GLY A 117 6.92 -17.59 -17.20
N GLY A 118 6.27 -16.88 -16.27
CA GLY A 118 4.88 -16.44 -16.40
C GLY A 118 3.83 -17.52 -16.13
N ASP A 119 4.24 -18.79 -16.10
CA ASP A 119 3.37 -19.93 -15.81
C ASP A 119 3.25 -20.21 -14.30
N GLY A 120 3.94 -19.45 -13.44
CA GLY A 120 3.98 -19.70 -12.01
C GLY A 120 5.00 -20.78 -11.61
N ILE A 121 5.09 -21.02 -10.30
CA ILE A 121 6.05 -21.94 -9.73
C ILE A 121 5.35 -23.16 -9.12
N SER A 122 5.82 -24.36 -9.50
CA SER A 122 5.32 -25.61 -8.92
C SER A 122 5.54 -25.64 -7.40
N LEU A 123 4.61 -26.22 -6.65
CA LEU A 123 4.75 -26.39 -5.20
C LEU A 123 5.96 -27.23 -4.83
N ARG A 124 6.37 -28.18 -5.66
CA ARG A 124 7.64 -28.90 -5.49
C ARG A 124 8.82 -27.93 -5.42
N SER A 125 8.96 -27.06 -6.42
CA SER A 125 10.02 -26.04 -6.43
C SER A 125 9.86 -25.08 -5.26
N PHE A 126 8.63 -24.64 -4.98
CA PHE A 126 8.32 -23.72 -3.88
C PHE A 126 8.73 -24.27 -2.51
N ARG A 127 8.42 -25.54 -2.23
CA ARG A 127 8.85 -26.29 -1.04
C ARG A 127 10.37 -26.45 -0.99
N THR A 128 11.02 -26.62 -2.13
CA THR A 128 12.49 -26.72 -2.20
C THR A 128 13.16 -25.39 -1.82
N PHE A 129 12.62 -24.25 -2.27
CA PHE A 129 13.18 -22.93 -1.95
C PHE A 129 12.84 -22.43 -0.55
N TYR A 130 11.60 -22.63 -0.08
CA TYR A 130 11.10 -22.01 1.16
C TYR A 130 10.77 -23.00 2.29
N SER A 131 11.06 -24.29 2.08
CA SER A 131 10.84 -25.40 3.02
C SER A 131 9.39 -25.57 3.51
N LYS A 132 8.93 -24.72 4.44
CA LYS A 132 7.65 -24.87 5.16
C LYS A 132 6.69 -23.71 4.98
N SER A 133 7.19 -22.49 4.78
CA SER A 133 6.34 -21.32 4.58
C SER A 133 7.13 -20.17 4.00
N VAL A 134 6.47 -19.34 3.21
CA VAL A 134 7.00 -18.06 2.72
C VAL A 134 6.14 -16.91 3.27
N LYS A 135 6.78 -15.86 3.76
CA LYS A 135 6.11 -14.66 4.26
C LYS A 135 6.26 -13.55 3.24
N ILE A 136 5.15 -13.08 2.68
CA ILE A 136 5.12 -11.96 1.74
C ILE A 136 4.80 -10.71 2.57
N GLN A 137 5.68 -9.72 2.52
CA GLN A 137 5.54 -8.46 3.25
C GLN A 137 5.77 -7.29 2.32
N GLY A 138 5.12 -6.17 2.61
CA GLY A 138 5.29 -4.93 1.86
C GLY A 138 4.69 -3.72 2.56
N LYS A 139 4.82 -2.57 1.92
CA LYS A 139 4.30 -1.28 2.39
C LYS A 139 3.36 -0.70 1.35
N PHE A 140 2.24 -0.16 1.80
CA PHE A 140 1.39 0.68 0.97
C PHE A 140 1.87 2.12 1.11
N GLU A 141 2.18 2.76 0.00
CA GLU A 141 2.68 4.12 -0.07
C GLU A 141 1.78 5.00 -0.93
N LYS A 142 1.70 6.28 -0.61
CA LYS A 142 1.05 7.29 -1.45
C LYS A 142 1.74 8.62 -1.25
N ASN A 143 2.14 9.27 -2.34
CA ASN A 143 2.84 10.55 -2.31
C ASN A 143 4.07 10.53 -1.36
N GLY A 144 4.82 9.43 -1.36
CA GLY A 144 6.01 9.26 -0.51
C GLY A 144 5.74 8.95 0.97
N SER A 145 4.48 8.86 1.39
CA SER A 145 4.09 8.50 2.77
C SER A 145 3.65 7.04 2.86
N VAL A 146 4.08 6.34 3.90
CA VAL A 146 3.62 4.97 4.21
C VAL A 146 2.26 5.03 4.90
N LEU A 147 1.27 4.35 4.32
CA LEU A 147 -0.13 4.35 4.74
C LEU A 147 -0.61 2.99 5.27
N GLY A 148 0.25 1.99 5.32
CA GLY A 148 -0.07 0.66 5.83
C GLY A 148 0.97 -0.37 5.43
N ASN A 149 0.81 -1.60 5.93
CA ASN A 149 1.67 -2.72 5.62
C ASN A 149 0.86 -3.88 5.06
N LEU A 150 1.40 -4.55 4.06
CA LEU A 150 0.97 -5.86 3.61
C LEU A 150 1.76 -6.93 4.37
N SER A 151 1.08 -7.96 4.84
CA SER A 151 1.70 -9.11 5.46
C SER A 151 0.79 -10.31 5.22
N MET A 152 1.31 -11.37 4.63
CA MET A 152 0.60 -12.64 4.45
C MET A 152 1.60 -13.78 4.48
N THR A 153 1.14 -14.96 4.86
CA THR A 153 1.98 -16.16 4.88
C THR A 153 1.39 -17.20 3.94
N ILE A 154 2.21 -17.83 3.11
CA ILE A 154 1.84 -19.04 2.37
C ILE A 154 2.54 -20.20 3.05
N LYS A 155 1.77 -21.10 3.64
CA LYS A 155 2.25 -22.35 4.24
C LYS A 155 2.30 -23.43 3.17
N LEU A 156 3.40 -24.18 3.09
CA LEU A 156 3.72 -25.12 2.02
C LEU A 156 3.62 -26.58 2.44
#